data_AF-A0A957YLN5-F1
#
_entry.id   AF-A0A957YLN5-F1
#
_cell.length_a   1.000
_cell.length_b   1.000
_cell.length_c   1.000
_cell.angle_alpha   90.00
_cell.angle_beta   90.00
_cell.angle_gamma   90.00
#
_symmetry.space_group_name_H-M   'P 1'
#
loop_
_entity.id
_entity.type
_entity.pdbx_description
1 polymer ?
#
loop_
_entity_poly.entity_id
_entity_poly.type
_entity_poly.pdbx_seq_one_letter_code
_entity_poly.pdbx_strand_id
1 'polypeptide(L)'
;PSVEQTSPEAASARMYWWRPWIPSHSDIRDEKVALFADVLPAGTYEYTFLVRASLPGEYRVLPARAEEMYFPDVWGRSAGALFTVTE
;
A
#
# COMPACT_ATOMS: atom_id res chain seq x y z
N PRO A 1 14.42 22.64 -37.73
CA PRO A 1 13.10 22.15 -37.30
C PRO A 1 13.23 21.26 -36.05
N SER A 2 12.79 21.85 -34.92
CA SER A 2 12.39 21.27 -33.63
C SER A 2 13.25 20.16 -33.01
N VAL A 3 14.16 20.57 -32.13
CA VAL A 3 14.65 19.74 -31.02
C VAL A 3 13.49 19.63 -30.02
N GLU A 4 12.87 18.46 -29.95
CA GLU A 4 11.86 18.14 -28.92
C GLU A 4 12.59 18.04 -27.58
N GLN A 5 12.46 19.08 -26.77
CA GLN A 5 12.95 19.10 -25.39
C GLN A 5 12.08 18.16 -24.57
N THR A 6 12.55 16.95 -24.30
CA THR A 6 11.91 16.04 -23.34
C THR A 6 11.96 16.70 -21.96
N SER A 7 10.81 17.19 -21.49
CA SER A 7 10.65 17.88 -20.22
C SER A 7 11.19 17.04 -19.05
N PRO A 8 12.06 17.59 -18.17
CA PRO A 8 12.64 16.87 -17.02
C PRO A 8 11.60 16.48 -15.93
N GLU A 9 10.34 16.90 -16.07
CA GLU A 9 9.24 16.59 -15.16
C GLU A 9 8.80 15.12 -15.23
N ALA A 10 8.83 14.49 -16.41
CA ALA A 10 8.43 13.10 -16.57
C ALA A 10 9.46 12.10 -16.01
N ALA A 11 10.75 12.47 -16.03
CA ALA A 11 11.83 11.68 -15.46
C ALA A 11 11.81 11.75 -13.91
N SER A 12 11.47 12.91 -13.35
CA SER A 12 11.32 13.08 -11.91
C SER A 12 10.06 12.38 -11.39
N ALA A 13 8.90 12.45 -12.08
CA ALA A 13 7.71 11.70 -11.71
C ALA A 13 7.94 10.17 -11.63
N ARG A 14 8.70 9.60 -12.58
CA ARG A 14 9.12 8.19 -12.55
C ARG A 14 10.07 7.87 -11.39
N MET A 15 10.96 8.81 -11.06
CA MET A 15 11.89 8.68 -9.94
C MET A 15 11.23 8.78 -8.56
N TYR A 16 10.09 9.48 -8.44
CA TYR A 16 9.30 9.50 -7.22
C TYR A 16 8.36 8.29 -7.10
N TRP A 17 7.87 7.73 -8.22
CA TRP A 17 6.96 6.57 -8.22
C TRP A 17 7.63 5.26 -7.78
N TRP A 18 8.95 5.13 -7.94
CA TRP A 18 9.68 3.95 -7.47
C TRP A 18 10.15 4.04 -6.01
N ARG A 19 10.00 5.20 -5.34
CA ARG A 19 10.40 5.32 -3.95
C ARG A 19 9.30 4.67 -3.11
N PRO A 20 9.57 3.51 -2.47
CA PRO A 20 8.56 2.88 -1.66
C PRO A 20 8.16 3.85 -0.55
N TRP A 21 6.87 3.97 -0.32
CA TRP A 21 6.38 4.71 0.82
C TRP A 21 6.73 3.94 2.10
N ILE A 22 7.31 4.65 3.06
CA ILE A 22 7.75 4.07 4.34
C ILE A 22 6.86 4.66 5.42
N PRO A 23 6.07 3.84 6.14
CA PRO A 23 5.27 4.30 7.26
C PRO A 23 6.15 4.76 8.43
N SER A 24 5.67 5.70 9.24
CA SER A 24 6.33 6.13 10.48
C SER A 24 6.49 4.97 11.47
N HIS A 25 5.49 4.08 11.52
CA HIS A 25 5.50 2.91 12.38
C HIS A 25 4.77 1.73 11.72
N SER A 26 5.29 0.52 11.89
CA SER A 26 4.69 -0.71 11.40
C SER A 26 4.59 -1.73 12.53
N ASP A 27 3.39 -2.21 12.80
CA ASP A 27 3.12 -3.30 13.74
C ASP A 27 2.76 -4.55 12.93
N ILE A 28 3.69 -5.51 12.89
CA ILE A 28 3.57 -6.76 12.14
C ILE A 28 3.19 -7.85 13.13
N ARG A 29 2.02 -8.44 12.91
CA ARG A 29 1.47 -9.53 13.72
C ARG A 29 1.16 -10.72 12.83
N ASP A 30 0.91 -11.85 13.46
CA ASP A 30 0.57 -13.09 12.76
C ASP A 30 -0.77 -12.96 12.02
N GLU A 31 -1.73 -12.23 12.59
CA GLU A 31 -3.08 -12.06 12.05
C GLU A 31 -3.27 -10.83 11.16
N LYS A 32 -2.40 -9.81 11.29
CA LYS A 32 -2.52 -8.55 10.56
C LYS A 32 -1.23 -7.75 10.52
N VAL A 33 -1.13 -6.87 9.53
CA VAL A 33 -0.12 -5.81 9.47
C VAL A 33 -0.84 -4.47 9.63
N ALA A 34 -0.40 -3.65 10.58
CA ALA A 34 -0.90 -2.29 10.79
C ALA A 34 0.21 -1.28 10.48
N LEU A 35 -0.11 -0.29 9.63
CA LEU A 35 0.82 0.74 9.18
C LEU A 35 0.32 2.10 9.68
N PHE A 36 1.22 2.91 10.22
CA PHE A 36 0.90 4.22 10.77
C PHE A 36 1.77 5.30 10.11
N ALA A 37 1.18 6.46 9.87
CA ALA A 37 1.86 7.62 9.32
C ALA A 37 1.44 8.87 10.10
N ASP A 38 2.42 9.66 10.55
CA ASP A 38 2.13 10.92 11.24
C ASP A 38 1.57 11.98 10.28
N VAL A 39 2.05 11.95 9.02
CA VAL A 39 1.61 12.84 7.95
C VAL A 39 1.51 12.06 6.66
N LEU A 40 0.33 12.05 6.06
CA LEU A 40 0.07 11.44 4.76
C LEU A 40 -0.55 12.48 3.82
N PRO A 41 0.25 13.15 2.97
CA PRO A 41 -0.28 14.07 1.96
C PRO A 41 -1.26 13.38 1.00
N ALA A 42 -2.04 14.18 0.28
CA ALA A 42 -2.90 13.63 -0.78
C ALA A 42 -2.04 12.95 -1.85
N GLY A 43 -2.31 11.67 -2.12
CA GLY A 43 -1.52 10.88 -3.06
C GLY A 43 -1.92 9.42 -3.09
N THR A 44 -1.26 8.65 -3.95
CA THR A 44 -1.34 7.18 -3.98
C THR A 44 -0.06 6.62 -3.40
N TYR A 45 -0.20 5.71 -2.44
CA TYR A 45 0.93 5.10 -1.74
C TYR A 45 0.88 3.59 -1.95
N GLU A 46 2.02 3.00 -2.28
CA GLU A 46 2.18 1.56 -2.42
C GLU A 46 3.03 1.03 -1.28
N TYR A 47 2.56 -0.04 -0.64
CA TYR A 47 3.28 -0.77 0.39
C TYR A 47 3.26 -2.25 0.08
N THR A 48 4.45 -2.84 0.00
CA THR A 48 4.64 -4.25 -0.30
C THR A 48 5.18 -4.97 0.92
N PHE A 49 4.53 -6.06 1.29
CA PHE A 49 4.94 -6.93 2.39
C PHE A 49 4.96 -8.38 1.92
N LEU A 50 5.79 -9.19 2.58
CA LEU A 50 5.91 -10.61 2.28
C LEU A 50 5.12 -11.42 3.31
N VAL A 51 4.38 -12.41 2.83
CA VAL A 51 3.66 -13.38 3.66
C VAL A 51 4.07 -14.80 3.27
N ARG A 52 4.12 -15.69 4.26
CA ARG A 52 4.35 -17.12 4.02
C ARG A 52 3.06 -17.90 4.29
N ALA A 53 2.47 -18.46 3.25
CA ALA A 53 1.34 -19.37 3.36
C ALA A 53 1.84 -20.81 3.59
N SER A 54 1.72 -21.32 4.82
CA SER A 54 2.27 -22.62 5.20
C SER A 54 1.27 -23.78 5.13
N LEU A 55 -0.04 -23.50 5.10
CA LEU A 55 -1.09 -24.51 5.07
C LEU A 55 -1.91 -24.38 3.77
N PRO A 56 -2.15 -25.48 3.03
CA PRO A 56 -3.01 -25.47 1.86
C PRO A 56 -4.48 -25.32 2.28
N GLY A 57 -5.25 -24.57 1.48
CA GLY A 57 -6.65 -24.29 1.76
C GLY A 57 -7.18 -23.02 1.10
N GLU A 58 -8.48 -22.76 1.29
CA GLU A 58 -9.13 -21.51 0.87
C GLU A 58 -9.30 -20.56 2.06
N TYR A 59 -8.78 -19.35 1.91
CA TYR A 59 -8.77 -18.32 2.94
C TYR A 59 -9.57 -17.09 2.49
N ARG A 60 -10.33 -16.52 3.43
CA ARG A 60 -11.00 -15.23 3.23
C ARG A 60 -10.07 -14.11 3.66
N VAL A 61 -9.64 -13.30 2.71
CA VAL A 61 -8.84 -12.10 2.95
C VAL A 61 -9.78 -10.98 3.35
N LEU A 62 -9.58 -10.48 4.57
CA LEU A 62 -10.31 -9.34 5.08
C LEU A 62 -9.98 -8.10 4.25
N PRO A 63 -10.96 -7.21 3.98
CA PRO A 63 -10.69 -5.91 3.40
C PRO A 63 -9.61 -5.15 4.16
N ALA A 64 -8.68 -4.53 3.45
CA ALA A 64 -7.78 -3.55 4.04
C ALA A 64 -8.62 -2.35 4.51
N ARG A 65 -8.37 -1.86 5.72
CA ARG A 65 -9.01 -0.68 6.30
C ARG A 65 -7.96 0.43 6.45
N ALA A 66 -8.32 1.64 6.06
CA ALA A 66 -7.55 2.84 6.32
C ALA A 66 -8.48 3.88 6.98
N GLU A 67 -8.01 4.53 8.03
CA GLU A 67 -8.75 5.55 8.76
C GLU A 67 -7.79 6.56 9.38
N GLU A 68 -8.25 7.79 9.58
CA GLU A 68 -7.54 8.77 10.39
C GLU A 68 -7.82 8.50 11.87
N MET A 69 -6.77 8.28 12.68
CA MET A 69 -6.90 7.95 14.10
C MET A 69 -7.69 8.99 14.90
N TYR A 70 -7.59 10.27 14.51
CA TYR A 70 -8.20 11.39 15.23
C TYR A 70 -9.45 11.96 14.52
N PHE A 71 -9.74 11.52 13.29
CA PHE A 71 -10.91 11.92 12.53
C PHE A 71 -11.60 10.66 11.97
N PRO A 72 -12.32 9.90 12.81
CA PRO A 72 -12.85 8.59 12.43
C PRO A 72 -13.91 8.63 11.32
N ASP A 73 -14.47 9.80 11.03
CA ASP A 73 -15.36 10.02 9.89
C ASP A 73 -14.63 9.89 8.53
N VAL A 74 -13.31 10.05 8.52
CA VAL A 74 -12.45 9.88 7.34
C VAL A 74 -11.89 8.47 7.33
N TRP A 75 -12.56 7.58 6.60
CA TRP A 75 -12.15 6.19 6.47
C TRP A 75 -12.49 5.60 5.11
N GLY A 76 -11.79 4.53 4.77
CA GLY A 76 -12.01 3.75 3.56
C GLY A 76 -11.67 2.28 3.79
N ARG A 77 -12.16 1.44 2.88
CA ARG A 77 -11.80 0.01 2.84
C ARG A 77 -11.68 -0.50 1.42
N SER A 78 -10.82 -1.49 1.22
CA SER A 78 -10.74 -2.21 -0.04
C SER A 78 -11.92 -3.20 -0.20
N ALA A 79 -11.95 -3.90 -1.33
CA ALA A 79 -12.71 -5.14 -1.43
C ALA A 79 -12.01 -6.24 -0.61
N GLY A 80 -12.78 -7.23 -0.13
CA GLY A 80 -12.22 -8.48 0.35
C GLY A 80 -11.89 -9.41 -0.82
N ALA A 81 -11.16 -10.49 -0.54
CA ALA A 81 -10.80 -11.48 -1.56
C ALA A 81 -10.86 -12.91 -1.03
N LEU A 82 -10.97 -13.89 -1.92
CA LEU A 82 -10.66 -15.29 -1.63
C LEU A 82 -9.23 -15.56 -2.08
N PHE A 83 -8.47 -16.24 -1.23
CA PHE A 83 -7.08 -16.60 -1.49
C PHE A 83 -6.90 -18.10 -1.29
N THR A 84 -6.54 -18.79 -2.37
CA THR A 84 -6.33 -20.24 -2.36
C THR A 84 -4.83 -20.53 -2.29
N VAL A 85 -4.44 -21.34 -1.31
CA VAL A 85 -3.07 -21.84 -1.14
C VAL A 85 -3.04 -23.28 -1.63
N THR A 86 -2.19 -23.55 -2.63
CA THR A 86 -1.93 -24.88 -3.17
C THR A 86 -0.60 -25.43 -2.63
N GLU A 87 -0.46 -26.75 -2.60
CA GLU A 87 0.85 -27.42 -2.34
C GLU A 87 1.88 -27.18 -3.44
#